data_AF-A0A4P6AH04-F1
#
_entry.id   AF-A0A4P6AH04-F1
#
_cell.length_a   1.000
_cell.length_b   1.000
_cell.length_c   1.000
_cell.angle_alpha   90.00
_cell.angle_beta   90.00
_cell.angle_gamma   90.00
#
_symmetry.space_group_name_H-M   'P 1'
#
loop_
_entity.id
_entity.type
_entity.pdbx_description
1 polymer ?
#
loop_
_entity_poly.entity_id
_entity_poly.type
_entity_poly.pdbx_seq_one_letter_code
_entity_poly.pdbx_strand_id
1 'polypeptide(L)'
;MQRRALLKLLASGAIMLHSPTLYAVNEVKKAKPLKRVIWILQRGAVDSLHTIIPAFEKNLISLRPDLVTGLENAFSLDDQYKLHPSLINVHDLFLRKELSCIVATSTGYKGRSHFDGQDYLESGLGAPNLQSGWLGRAMDTLGTEGIAISKSTPLAFRDSSRGRNFYPSNFDNSIDSLTDDLVALYQYDEKLTKALTSGTEIKSALMSDSKKRPSASFSKLCGECADIMQSKPNIQFVMIESGGWDTHKAQNARLSRVLGQLDDGIAQLKKGLGKDWKNTLVLVTSEFGRTVRQNGTGGTDHGTASSMFIAGGSHLGGSVHGTWPGLSDDALFEKRDLAPTTNTFSWISTAIKQHLGLTLSQARAIFPDHPSYDCELFKRE
;
A
#
# COMPACT_ATOMS: atom_id res chain seq x y z
N MET A 1 29.51 -21.47 -74.69
CA MET A 1 28.52 -20.64 -73.98
C MET A 1 27.47 -21.57 -73.37
N GLN A 2 27.17 -21.67 -72.07
CA GLN A 2 27.75 -21.06 -70.86
C GLN A 2 27.58 -22.03 -69.66
N ARG A 3 28.60 -22.87 -69.35
CA ARG A 3 28.71 -23.57 -68.05
C ARG A 3 28.66 -22.60 -66.86
N ARG A 4 29.10 -21.34 -67.08
CA ARG A 4 29.01 -20.23 -66.12
C ARG A 4 27.59 -19.72 -65.86
N ALA A 5 26.61 -19.95 -66.74
CA ALA A 5 25.22 -19.55 -66.51
C ALA A 5 24.51 -20.54 -65.57
N LEU A 6 24.73 -21.84 -65.78
CA LEU A 6 24.14 -22.90 -64.95
C LEU A 6 24.65 -22.84 -63.49
N LEU A 7 25.95 -22.56 -63.29
CA LEU A 7 26.53 -22.36 -61.96
C LEU A 7 26.05 -21.09 -61.26
N LYS A 8 25.69 -20.04 -62.02
CA LYS A 8 25.07 -18.83 -61.45
C LYS A 8 23.60 -19.06 -61.06
N LEU A 9 22.85 -19.85 -61.83
CA LEU A 9 21.46 -20.18 -61.54
C LEU A 9 21.29 -21.11 -60.32
N LEU A 10 22.23 -22.04 -60.10
CA LEU A 10 22.23 -22.91 -58.92
C LEU A 10 22.58 -22.17 -57.61
N ALA A 11 23.42 -21.13 -57.67
CA ALA A 11 23.73 -20.30 -56.50
C ALA A 11 22.55 -19.40 -56.06
N SER A 12 21.67 -19.00 -56.99
CA SER A 12 20.47 -18.23 -56.69
C SER A 12 19.28 -19.07 -56.19
N GLY A 13 19.27 -20.39 -56.43
CA GLY A 13 18.21 -21.29 -55.96
C GLY A 13 18.40 -21.81 -54.52
N ALA A 14 19.63 -21.83 -54.01
CA ALA A 14 19.94 -22.36 -52.68
C ALA A 14 19.72 -21.36 -51.54
N ILE A 15 19.51 -20.07 -51.83
CA ILE A 15 19.30 -19.03 -50.80
C ILE A 15 17.82 -18.93 -50.38
N MET A 16 16.88 -19.55 -51.11
CA MET A 16 15.44 -19.46 -50.81
C MET A 16 14.84 -20.66 -50.04
N LEU A 17 15.63 -21.63 -49.60
CA LEU A 17 15.11 -22.85 -48.95
C LEU A 17 15.48 -23.02 -47.46
N HIS A 18 16.07 -22.01 -46.80
CA HIS A 18 16.52 -22.14 -45.41
C HIS A 18 16.00 -21.13 -44.39
N SER A 19 14.94 -20.35 -44.67
CA SER A 19 14.30 -19.55 -43.61
C SER A 19 12.82 -19.23 -43.87
N PRO A 20 11.86 -20.11 -43.53
CA PRO A 20 10.47 -19.68 -43.34
C PRO A 20 10.26 -18.83 -42.08
N THR A 21 11.32 -18.56 -41.30
CA THR A 21 11.21 -17.99 -39.94
C THR A 21 11.48 -16.49 -39.82
N LEU A 22 11.74 -15.75 -40.91
CA LEU A 22 12.17 -14.34 -40.82
C LEU A 22 11.12 -13.28 -41.22
N TYR A 23 9.86 -13.65 -41.38
CA TYR A 23 8.73 -12.69 -41.46
C TYR A 23 7.61 -12.99 -40.46
N ALA A 24 7.92 -13.69 -39.37
CA ALA A 24 7.20 -13.43 -38.13
C ALA A 24 7.76 -12.10 -37.59
N VAL A 25 7.18 -10.98 -38.05
CA VAL A 25 7.14 -9.80 -37.19
C VAL A 25 6.42 -10.28 -35.96
N ASN A 26 7.17 -10.73 -34.95
CA ASN A 26 6.70 -10.67 -33.58
C ASN A 26 6.36 -9.19 -33.43
N GLU A 27 5.09 -8.84 -33.59
CA GLU A 27 4.52 -7.83 -32.73
C GLU A 27 4.88 -8.33 -31.34
N VAL A 28 6.00 -7.84 -30.82
CA VAL A 28 6.23 -7.78 -29.39
C VAL A 28 5.07 -6.93 -28.93
N LYS A 29 3.93 -7.58 -28.65
CA LYS A 29 2.83 -6.97 -27.90
C LYS A 29 3.55 -6.44 -26.68
N LYS A 30 3.79 -5.12 -26.65
CA LYS A 30 4.40 -4.47 -25.49
C LYS A 30 3.60 -4.97 -24.32
N ALA A 31 4.21 -5.80 -23.49
CA ALA A 31 3.53 -6.39 -22.35
C ALA A 31 2.93 -5.21 -21.59
N LYS A 32 1.61 -5.25 -21.36
CA LYS A 32 0.95 -4.16 -20.62
C LYS A 32 1.71 -3.98 -19.31
N PRO A 33 2.05 -2.74 -18.92
CA PRO A 33 2.79 -2.52 -17.69
C PRO A 33 2.01 -3.14 -16.52
N LEU A 34 2.73 -3.86 -15.65
CA LEU A 34 2.13 -4.53 -14.49
C LEU A 34 1.50 -3.47 -13.59
N LYS A 35 0.21 -3.62 -13.30
CA LYS A 35 -0.48 -2.80 -12.30
C LYS A 35 -0.10 -3.25 -10.91
N ARG A 36 0.29 -2.34 -10.02
CA ARG A 36 0.87 -2.66 -8.70
C ARG A 36 -0.01 -2.12 -7.58
N VAL A 37 -0.01 -2.81 -6.43
CA VAL A 37 -0.72 -2.40 -5.22
C VAL A 37 0.27 -2.31 -4.07
N ILE A 38 0.37 -1.13 -3.47
CA ILE A 38 1.12 -0.87 -2.25
C ILE A 38 0.11 -0.65 -1.13
N TRP A 39 0.27 -1.36 -0.03
CA TRP A 39 -0.53 -1.18 1.17
C TRP A 39 0.33 -0.67 2.31
N ILE A 40 0.05 0.54 2.78
CA ILE A 40 0.68 1.16 3.93
C ILE A 40 -0.24 0.94 5.14
N LEU A 41 0.22 0.11 6.07
CA LEU A 41 -0.48 -0.16 7.33
C LEU A 41 0.02 0.80 8.42
N GLN A 42 -0.85 1.68 8.88
CA GLN A 42 -0.62 2.61 9.97
C GLN A 42 -0.94 1.95 11.32
N ARG A 43 0.07 1.34 11.96
CA ARG A 43 -0.06 0.66 13.25
C ARG A 43 -0.22 1.68 14.39
N GLY A 44 -1.39 1.71 15.01
CA GLY A 44 -1.65 2.54 16.19
C GLY A 44 -2.96 3.33 16.19
N ALA A 45 -3.92 3.01 15.32
CA ALA A 45 -5.21 3.68 15.22
C ALA A 45 -5.11 5.19 14.88
N VAL A 46 -5.24 5.52 13.61
CA VAL A 46 -5.21 6.91 13.14
C VAL A 46 -6.38 7.73 13.69
N ASP A 47 -6.09 8.95 14.14
CA ASP A 47 -7.13 9.96 14.39
C ASP A 47 -7.64 10.55 13.07
N SER A 48 -8.73 9.97 12.57
CA SER A 48 -9.35 10.36 11.30
C SER A 48 -9.87 11.80 11.30
N LEU A 49 -10.43 12.25 12.42
CA LEU A 49 -11.03 13.58 12.55
C LEU A 49 -10.00 14.72 12.59
N HIS A 50 -8.73 14.36 12.81
CA HIS A 50 -7.60 15.27 12.79
C HIS A 50 -6.77 15.12 11.50
N THR A 51 -7.03 14.06 10.71
CA THR A 51 -6.34 13.79 9.44
C THR A 51 -7.15 14.32 8.26
N ILE A 52 -8.43 13.92 8.16
CA ILE A 52 -9.44 14.46 7.24
C ILE A 52 -10.49 15.18 8.09
N ILE A 53 -10.39 16.49 8.12
CA ILE A 53 -11.05 17.36 9.09
C ILE A 53 -12.42 17.77 8.53
N PRO A 54 -13.54 17.43 9.20
CA PRO A 54 -14.88 17.85 8.82
C PRO A 54 -15.11 19.31 9.24
N ALA A 55 -14.67 20.27 8.42
CA ALA A 55 -14.70 21.70 8.77
C ALA A 55 -16.13 22.27 8.94
N PHE A 56 -17.14 21.59 8.40
CA PHE A 56 -18.56 21.94 8.58
C PHE A 56 -19.14 21.50 9.94
N GLU A 57 -18.46 20.63 10.68
CA GLU A 57 -18.98 20.05 11.91
C GLU A 57 -18.77 20.99 13.11
N LYS A 58 -19.87 21.62 13.54
CA LYS A 58 -19.86 22.64 14.60
C LYS A 58 -19.41 22.09 15.96
N ASN A 59 -19.65 20.81 16.24
CA ASN A 59 -19.29 20.22 17.52
C ASN A 59 -17.80 19.87 17.63
N LEU A 60 -17.05 19.84 16.52
CA LEU A 60 -15.65 19.38 16.55
C LEU A 60 -14.79 20.20 17.53
N ILE A 61 -14.95 21.52 17.53
CA ILE A 61 -14.20 22.43 18.42
C ILE A 61 -14.54 22.20 19.89
N SER A 62 -15.81 22.04 20.23
CA SER A 62 -16.22 21.81 21.63
C SER A 62 -15.84 20.41 22.13
N LEU A 63 -15.76 19.43 21.23
CA LEU A 63 -15.34 18.06 21.54
C LEU A 63 -13.82 17.92 21.66
N ARG A 64 -13.07 18.82 21.05
CA ARG A 64 -11.59 18.76 20.92
C ARG A 64 -10.91 20.14 21.07
N PRO A 65 -11.18 20.89 22.14
CA PRO A 65 -10.75 22.28 22.27
C PRO A 65 -9.22 22.47 22.14
N ASP A 66 -8.42 21.52 22.63
CA ASP A 66 -6.95 21.62 22.55
C ASP A 66 -6.42 21.07 21.23
N LEU A 67 -7.09 20.05 20.67
CA LEU A 67 -6.60 19.40 19.45
C LEU A 67 -6.88 20.22 18.20
N VAL A 68 -7.92 21.06 18.16
CA VAL A 68 -8.15 21.91 16.96
C VAL A 68 -7.07 22.97 16.76
N THR A 69 -6.22 23.23 17.78
CA THR A 69 -5.06 24.12 17.65
C THR A 69 -3.99 23.50 16.74
N GLY A 70 -3.49 24.25 15.77
CA GLY A 70 -2.55 23.75 14.76
C GLY A 70 -3.20 23.30 13.44
N LEU A 71 -4.53 23.39 13.32
CA LEU A 71 -5.27 23.08 12.09
C LEU A 71 -5.59 24.34 11.24
N GLU A 72 -5.05 25.50 11.61
CA GLU A 72 -5.35 26.79 10.97
C GLU A 72 -4.95 26.80 9.49
N ASN A 73 -3.85 26.12 9.17
CA ASN A 73 -3.29 26.00 7.82
C ASN A 73 -3.68 24.69 7.12
N ALA A 74 -4.75 24.02 7.56
CA ALA A 74 -5.24 22.80 6.91
C ALA A 74 -5.68 23.08 5.46
N PHE A 75 -5.31 22.17 4.55
CA PHE A 75 -5.60 22.31 3.12
C PHE A 75 -7.04 21.97 2.80
N SER A 76 -7.75 22.76 1.98
CA SER A 76 -9.11 22.39 1.54
C SER A 76 -9.06 21.19 0.59
N LEU A 77 -9.90 20.19 0.85
CA LEU A 77 -10.21 19.10 -0.08
C LEU A 77 -11.48 19.46 -0.87
N ASP A 78 -12.49 19.97 -0.19
CA ASP A 78 -13.70 20.54 -0.77
C ASP A 78 -14.30 21.59 0.21
N ASP A 79 -15.56 21.97 0.00
CA ASP A 79 -16.28 22.94 0.85
C ASP A 79 -16.57 22.41 2.27
N GLN A 80 -16.43 21.10 2.48
CA GLN A 80 -16.77 20.41 3.73
C GLN A 80 -15.52 19.93 4.47
N TYR A 81 -14.55 19.36 3.75
CA TYR A 81 -13.40 18.68 4.32
C TYR A 81 -12.10 19.42 4.08
N LYS A 82 -11.23 19.35 5.09
CA LYS A 82 -9.83 19.77 4.99
C LYS A 82 -8.89 18.61 5.27
N LEU A 83 -7.65 18.74 4.84
CA LEU A 83 -6.56 17.82 5.06
C LEU A 83 -5.54 18.44 6.02
N HIS A 84 -5.02 17.64 6.93
CA HIS A 84 -4.02 18.08 7.89
C HIS A 84 -2.82 18.80 7.23
N PRO A 85 -2.30 19.92 7.80
CA PRO A 85 -1.26 20.73 7.16
C PRO A 85 0.09 20.03 6.91
N SER A 86 0.38 18.96 7.64
CA SER A 86 1.59 18.14 7.41
C SER A 86 1.51 17.23 6.17
N LEU A 87 0.36 17.17 5.48
CA LEU A 87 0.11 16.31 4.32
C LEU A 87 0.20 17.09 3.00
N ILE A 88 1.32 17.79 2.79
CA ILE A 88 1.52 18.72 1.67
C ILE A 88 1.56 17.95 0.34
N ASN A 89 2.34 16.88 0.26
CA ASN A 89 2.47 16.07 -0.96
C ASN A 89 1.19 15.27 -1.23
N VAL A 90 0.52 14.78 -0.19
CA VAL A 90 -0.78 14.12 -0.32
C VAL A 90 -1.85 15.10 -0.83
N HIS A 91 -1.81 16.37 -0.40
CA HIS A 91 -2.69 17.39 -0.98
C HIS A 91 -2.40 17.64 -2.46
N ASP A 92 -1.12 17.68 -2.89
CA ASP A 92 -0.77 17.75 -4.31
C ASP A 92 -1.34 16.56 -5.11
N LEU A 93 -1.33 15.33 -4.56
CA LEU A 93 -2.01 14.19 -5.18
C LEU A 93 -3.51 14.43 -5.33
N PHE A 94 -4.16 15.00 -4.32
CA PHE A 94 -5.59 15.33 -4.39
C PHE A 94 -5.89 16.34 -5.49
N LEU A 95 -5.09 17.40 -5.60
CA LEU A 95 -5.23 18.42 -6.65
C LEU A 95 -5.03 17.83 -8.05
N ARG A 96 -4.11 16.87 -8.18
CA ARG A 96 -3.86 16.11 -9.42
C ARG A 96 -4.89 15.02 -9.72
N LYS A 97 -5.90 14.86 -8.86
CA LYS A 97 -6.89 13.78 -8.94
C LYS A 97 -6.27 12.39 -8.84
N GLU A 98 -5.12 12.27 -8.19
CA GLU A 98 -4.37 11.04 -7.87
C GLU A 98 -4.62 10.55 -6.43
N LEU A 99 -5.60 11.14 -5.73
CA LEU A 99 -6.01 10.76 -4.38
C LEU A 99 -7.54 10.76 -4.27
N SER A 100 -8.09 9.79 -3.52
CA SER A 100 -9.40 9.85 -2.90
C SER A 100 -9.28 9.55 -1.42
N CYS A 101 -10.05 10.29 -0.62
CA CYS A 101 -10.13 10.13 0.82
C CYS A 101 -11.44 9.42 1.17
N ILE A 102 -11.43 8.53 2.15
CA ILE A 102 -12.65 7.86 2.63
C ILE A 102 -12.80 8.11 4.12
N VAL A 103 -13.96 8.60 4.55
CA VAL A 103 -14.25 8.90 5.96
C VAL A 103 -15.19 7.85 6.58
N ALA A 104 -15.18 7.79 7.93
CA ALA A 104 -16.06 6.95 8.74
C ALA A 104 -16.03 5.45 8.36
N THR A 105 -14.84 4.92 8.06
CA THR A 105 -14.61 3.52 7.70
C THR A 105 -14.30 2.68 8.94
N SER A 106 -14.78 1.44 9.02
CA SER A 106 -14.33 0.47 10.03
C SER A 106 -14.04 -0.89 9.40
N THR A 107 -13.10 -1.63 9.98
CA THR A 107 -12.87 -3.03 9.61
C THR A 107 -14.04 -3.93 10.02
N GLY A 108 -14.85 -3.52 11.01
CA GLY A 108 -15.88 -4.33 11.65
C GLY A 108 -15.43 -5.00 12.95
N TYR A 109 -14.13 -4.91 13.27
CA TYR A 109 -13.59 -5.34 14.56
C TYR A 109 -14.29 -4.61 15.72
N LYS A 110 -14.67 -5.37 16.76
CA LYS A 110 -15.49 -4.89 17.89
C LYS A 110 -14.69 -4.54 19.14
N GLY A 111 -13.42 -4.93 19.19
CA GLY A 111 -12.54 -4.61 20.31
C GLY A 111 -11.75 -3.33 20.07
N ARG A 112 -10.76 -3.09 20.95
CA ARG A 112 -9.85 -1.94 20.90
C ARG A 112 -8.38 -2.37 21.08
N SER A 113 -8.09 -3.67 20.96
CA SER A 113 -6.73 -4.20 21.03
C SER A 113 -6.02 -3.93 19.71
N HIS A 114 -4.87 -3.25 19.75
CA HIS A 114 -4.04 -3.09 18.56
C HIS A 114 -3.62 -4.44 17.96
N PHE A 115 -3.33 -5.43 18.80
CA PHE A 115 -2.92 -6.75 18.34
C PHE A 115 -4.03 -7.41 17.51
N ASP A 116 -5.21 -7.59 18.10
CA ASP A 116 -6.33 -8.25 17.41
C ASP A 116 -6.85 -7.42 16.24
N GLY A 117 -6.90 -6.08 16.38
CA GLY A 117 -7.36 -5.19 15.32
C GLY A 117 -6.45 -5.20 14.10
N GLN A 118 -5.13 -5.24 14.32
CA GLN A 118 -4.15 -5.38 13.24
C GLN A 118 -4.24 -6.77 12.61
N ASP A 119 -4.40 -7.83 13.41
CA ASP A 119 -4.61 -9.17 12.89
C ASP A 119 -5.88 -9.26 12.03
N TYR A 120 -6.97 -8.64 12.48
CA TYR A 120 -8.22 -8.57 11.73
C TYR A 120 -8.05 -7.83 10.39
N LEU A 121 -7.37 -6.67 10.42
CA LEU A 121 -7.05 -5.87 9.24
C LEU A 121 -6.13 -6.59 8.24
N GLU A 122 -5.08 -7.24 8.74
CA GLU A 122 -4.13 -8.01 7.91
C GLU A 122 -4.77 -9.29 7.33
N SER A 123 -5.69 -9.92 8.07
CA SER A 123 -6.44 -11.07 7.57
C SER A 123 -7.39 -10.68 6.44
N GLY A 124 -8.09 -9.56 6.56
CA GLY A 124 -9.09 -9.10 5.58
C GLY A 124 -10.34 -9.96 5.49
N LEU A 125 -10.67 -10.68 6.57
CA LEU A 125 -11.86 -11.55 6.67
C LEU A 125 -12.91 -10.93 7.61
N GLY A 126 -14.10 -11.51 7.65
CA GLY A 126 -15.18 -11.12 8.56
C GLY A 126 -15.01 -11.65 10.00
N ALA A 127 -14.00 -12.48 10.23
CA ALA A 127 -13.67 -13.05 11.54
C ALA A 127 -12.14 -13.12 11.74
N PRO A 128 -11.65 -13.12 12.99
CA PRO A 128 -10.21 -13.27 13.26
C PRO A 128 -9.67 -14.57 12.65
N ASN A 129 -8.58 -14.47 11.87
CA ASN A 129 -7.88 -15.62 11.32
C ASN A 129 -6.38 -15.31 11.21
N LEU A 130 -5.57 -16.04 11.99
CA LEU A 130 -4.13 -15.85 12.06
C LEU A 130 -3.34 -16.64 11.01
N GLN A 131 -4.02 -17.41 10.16
CA GLN A 131 -3.38 -18.27 9.16
C GLN A 131 -3.44 -17.67 7.77
N SER A 132 -4.48 -16.89 7.44
CA SER A 132 -4.69 -16.36 6.08
C SER A 132 -4.73 -14.84 6.04
N GLY A 133 -3.85 -14.25 5.23
CA GLY A 133 -3.77 -12.82 4.96
C GLY A 133 -4.32 -12.44 3.59
N TRP A 134 -4.91 -11.25 3.47
CA TRP A 134 -5.57 -10.85 2.22
C TRP A 134 -4.60 -10.59 1.06
N LEU A 135 -3.38 -10.11 1.34
CA LEU A 135 -2.34 -9.97 0.30
C LEU A 135 -1.83 -11.34 -0.16
N GLY A 136 -1.73 -12.32 0.75
CA GLY A 136 -1.48 -13.72 0.42
C GLY A 136 -2.50 -14.26 -0.58
N ARG A 137 -3.80 -14.13 -0.27
CA ARG A 137 -4.89 -14.54 -1.16
C ARG A 137 -4.85 -13.79 -2.51
N ALA A 138 -4.51 -12.50 -2.50
CA ALA A 138 -4.38 -11.70 -3.73
C ALA A 138 -3.26 -12.20 -4.65
N MET A 139 -2.09 -12.48 -4.08
CA MET A 139 -0.94 -13.05 -4.80
C MET A 139 -1.29 -14.41 -5.42
N ASP A 140 -1.93 -15.30 -4.66
CA ASP A 140 -2.29 -16.63 -5.15
C ASP A 140 -3.39 -16.59 -6.21
N THR A 141 -4.38 -15.70 -6.05
CA THR A 141 -5.47 -15.50 -7.01
C THR A 141 -4.97 -15.00 -8.37
N LEU A 142 -3.91 -14.18 -8.39
CA LEU A 142 -3.35 -13.60 -9.61
C LEU A 142 -2.10 -14.33 -10.12
N GLY A 143 -1.53 -15.24 -9.33
CA GLY A 143 -0.28 -15.91 -9.67
C GLY A 143 0.94 -14.99 -9.65
N THR A 144 0.89 -13.89 -8.90
CA THR A 144 1.95 -12.86 -8.83
C THR A 144 2.66 -12.86 -7.49
N GLU A 145 3.76 -12.12 -7.40
CA GLU A 145 4.57 -12.04 -6.18
C GLU A 145 4.36 -10.73 -5.43
N GLY A 146 4.80 -10.74 -4.18
CA GLY A 146 4.76 -9.56 -3.34
C GLY A 146 5.86 -9.54 -2.29
N ILE A 147 6.11 -8.33 -1.78
CA ILE A 147 7.13 -8.08 -0.77
C ILE A 147 6.57 -7.23 0.39
N ALA A 148 6.82 -7.66 1.62
CA ALA A 148 6.54 -6.89 2.82
C ALA A 148 7.81 -6.22 3.32
N ILE A 149 7.74 -4.92 3.59
CA ILE A 149 8.81 -4.17 4.28
C ILE A 149 8.61 -4.35 5.79
N SER A 150 9.05 -5.49 6.30
CA SER A 150 8.83 -5.95 7.67
C SER A 150 9.93 -6.91 8.12
N LYS A 151 10.19 -6.95 9.44
CA LYS A 151 11.25 -7.78 10.04
C LYS A 151 10.93 -9.28 9.99
N SER A 152 9.66 -9.64 9.97
CA SER A 152 9.17 -11.02 9.85
C SER A 152 8.02 -11.06 8.84
N THR A 153 7.65 -12.26 8.38
CA THR A 153 6.49 -12.43 7.49
C THR A 153 5.22 -11.94 8.20
N PRO A 154 4.54 -10.90 7.67
CA PRO A 154 3.34 -10.34 8.29
C PRO A 154 2.15 -11.29 8.11
N LEU A 155 1.11 -11.13 8.93
CA LEU A 155 -0.11 -11.93 8.80
C LEU A 155 -0.72 -11.76 7.40
N ALA A 156 -0.65 -10.56 6.84
CA ALA A 156 -1.18 -10.24 5.52
C ALA A 156 -0.64 -11.14 4.39
N PHE A 157 0.53 -11.76 4.57
CA PHE A 157 1.20 -12.62 3.59
C PHE A 157 1.08 -14.12 3.91
N ARG A 158 0.54 -14.49 5.08
CA ARG A 158 0.44 -15.89 5.48
C ARG A 158 -0.50 -16.67 4.56
N ASP A 159 -0.28 -17.98 4.51
CA ASP A 159 -0.91 -18.96 3.60
C ASP A 159 -0.50 -18.87 2.12
N SER A 160 0.38 -17.93 1.75
CA SER A 160 0.95 -17.85 0.39
C SER A 160 2.45 -18.13 0.37
N SER A 161 2.91 -18.89 -0.62
CA SER A 161 4.33 -19.13 -0.90
C SER A 161 4.97 -18.05 -1.81
N ARG A 162 4.15 -17.14 -2.33
CA ARG A 162 4.51 -16.08 -3.29
C ARG A 162 4.96 -14.78 -2.62
N GLY A 163 4.73 -14.68 -1.32
CA GLY A 163 5.16 -13.56 -0.50
C GLY A 163 6.60 -13.72 -0.01
N ARG A 164 7.31 -12.59 0.08
CA ARG A 164 8.59 -12.45 0.77
C ARG A 164 8.52 -11.26 1.73
N ASN A 165 9.38 -11.21 2.73
CA ASN A 165 9.55 -10.03 3.56
C ASN A 165 11.02 -9.61 3.59
N PHE A 166 11.25 -8.31 3.77
CA PHE A 166 12.56 -7.73 3.85
C PHE A 166 12.54 -6.54 4.80
N TYR A 167 13.61 -6.34 5.56
CA TYR A 167 13.80 -5.12 6.33
C TYR A 167 15.26 -4.71 6.23
N PRO A 168 15.57 -3.45 5.84
CA PRO A 168 16.93 -2.97 5.81
C PRO A 168 17.54 -3.08 7.20
N SER A 169 18.64 -3.81 7.32
CA SER A 169 19.37 -3.98 8.56
C SER A 169 20.76 -3.39 8.42
N ASN A 170 21.26 -2.77 9.49
CA ASN A 170 22.57 -2.13 9.53
C ASN A 170 23.67 -3.11 9.98
N PHE A 171 23.52 -4.40 9.67
CA PHE A 171 24.55 -5.35 10.06
C PHE A 171 25.86 -5.02 9.31
N ASP A 172 26.98 -5.09 10.04
CA ASP A 172 28.30 -4.78 9.52
C ASP A 172 28.63 -5.65 8.29
N ASN A 173 29.38 -5.12 7.33
CA ASN A 173 29.72 -5.81 6.07
C ASN A 173 30.67 -7.02 6.29
N SER A 174 31.00 -7.38 7.53
CA SER A 174 31.77 -8.58 7.89
C SER A 174 30.97 -9.89 7.75
N ILE A 175 29.89 -9.90 6.97
CA ILE A 175 28.83 -10.94 6.93
C ILE A 175 28.84 -11.71 5.61
N ASP A 176 29.75 -11.41 4.69
CA ASP A 176 29.88 -12.21 3.47
C ASP A 176 30.17 -13.67 3.82
N SER A 177 31.01 -13.94 4.83
CA SER A 177 31.22 -15.31 5.34
C SER A 177 29.95 -15.94 5.95
N LEU A 178 29.14 -15.17 6.69
CA LEU A 178 27.90 -15.69 7.27
C LEU A 178 26.85 -16.00 6.19
N THR A 179 26.81 -15.23 5.10
CA THR A 179 25.90 -15.50 3.99
C THR A 179 26.28 -16.81 3.31
N ASP A 180 27.59 -17.02 3.07
CA ASP A 180 28.11 -18.27 2.51
C ASP A 180 27.88 -19.46 3.45
N ASP A 181 28.06 -19.28 4.77
CA ASP A 181 27.77 -20.29 5.79
C ASP A 181 26.28 -20.66 5.81
N LEU A 182 25.38 -19.67 5.67
CA LEU A 182 23.95 -19.91 5.57
C LEU A 182 23.56 -20.60 4.27
N VAL A 183 24.22 -20.30 3.15
CA VAL A 183 24.03 -21.04 1.88
C VAL A 183 24.41 -22.52 2.07
N ALA A 184 25.55 -22.79 2.69
CA ALA A 184 26.01 -24.14 2.97
C ALA A 184 25.08 -24.89 3.95
N LEU A 185 24.53 -24.19 4.95
CA LEU A 185 23.59 -24.77 5.92
C LEU A 185 22.21 -25.05 5.30
N TYR A 186 21.73 -24.16 4.43
CA TYR A 186 20.38 -24.24 3.86
C TYR A 186 20.30 -25.03 2.56
N GLN A 187 21.42 -25.46 1.98
CA GLN A 187 21.47 -26.16 0.69
C GLN A 187 20.54 -27.39 0.57
N TYR A 188 20.17 -28.02 1.68
CA TYR A 188 19.28 -29.18 1.72
C TYR A 188 17.82 -28.84 2.07
N ASP A 189 17.51 -27.57 2.34
CA ASP A 189 16.17 -27.07 2.59
C ASP A 189 15.77 -26.06 1.49
N GLU A 190 14.88 -26.50 0.60
CA GLU A 190 14.43 -25.70 -0.54
C GLU A 190 13.76 -24.39 -0.12
N LYS A 191 13.04 -24.40 1.01
CA LYS A 191 12.30 -23.24 1.51
C LYS A 191 13.28 -22.20 2.07
N LEU A 192 14.25 -22.63 2.86
CA LEU A 192 15.28 -21.75 3.41
C LEU A 192 16.23 -21.23 2.34
N THR A 193 16.59 -22.05 1.36
CA THR A 193 17.40 -21.63 0.19
C THR A 193 16.70 -20.54 -0.61
N LYS A 194 15.39 -20.71 -0.89
CA LYS A 194 14.58 -19.70 -1.59
C LYS A 194 14.44 -18.40 -0.80
N ALA A 195 14.31 -18.48 0.53
CA ALA A 195 14.24 -17.30 1.38
C ALA A 195 15.58 -16.54 1.41
N LEU A 196 16.70 -17.26 1.56
CA LEU A 196 18.04 -16.68 1.58
C LEU A 196 18.40 -16.00 0.25
N THR A 197 18.19 -16.69 -0.88
CA THR A 197 18.43 -16.15 -2.23
C THR A 197 17.61 -14.88 -2.48
N SER A 198 16.33 -14.89 -2.09
CA SER A 198 15.50 -13.71 -2.20
C SER A 198 16.05 -12.54 -1.36
N GLY A 199 16.52 -12.81 -0.14
CA GLY A 199 17.09 -11.81 0.75
C GLY A 199 18.38 -11.19 0.21
N THR A 200 19.27 -12.00 -0.36
CA THR A 200 20.55 -11.53 -0.94
C THR A 200 20.34 -10.70 -2.20
N GLU A 201 19.39 -11.08 -3.06
CA GLU A 201 19.00 -10.27 -4.22
C GLU A 201 18.39 -8.92 -3.83
N ILE A 202 17.57 -8.88 -2.77
CA ILE A 202 16.99 -7.62 -2.29
C ILE A 202 18.09 -6.75 -1.67
N LYS A 203 19.01 -7.35 -0.89
CA LYS A 203 20.17 -6.66 -0.33
C LYS A 203 21.05 -6.05 -1.44
N SER A 204 21.38 -6.81 -2.48
CA SER A 204 22.24 -6.34 -3.57
C SER A 204 21.62 -5.18 -4.35
N ALA A 205 20.30 -5.19 -4.58
CA ALA A 205 19.58 -4.09 -5.21
C ALA A 205 19.66 -2.76 -4.44
N LEU A 206 19.89 -2.81 -3.12
CA LEU A 206 19.92 -1.64 -2.23
C LEU A 206 21.34 -1.12 -1.91
N MET A 207 22.37 -1.89 -2.23
CA MET A 207 23.77 -1.64 -1.80
C MET A 207 24.58 -0.73 -2.73
N SER A 208 23.94 0.08 -3.58
CA SER A 208 24.65 1.00 -4.48
C SER A 208 25.35 2.20 -3.78
N ASP A 209 25.14 2.41 -2.47
CA ASP A 209 25.82 3.49 -1.74
C ASP A 209 26.00 3.17 -0.22
N SER A 210 27.24 2.83 0.15
CA SER A 210 27.62 2.19 1.42
C SER A 210 28.19 3.18 2.46
N LYS A 211 27.30 3.89 3.16
CA LYS A 211 27.65 4.56 4.44
C LYS A 211 26.74 4.06 5.56
N LYS A 212 27.31 3.81 6.76
CA LYS A 212 26.63 3.37 7.99
C LYS A 212 25.34 4.18 8.22
N ARG A 213 24.18 3.52 8.12
CA ARG A 213 22.86 4.16 8.18
C ARG A 213 22.32 4.11 9.63
N PRO A 214 21.67 5.16 10.14
CA PRO A 214 20.77 5.05 11.30
C PRO A 214 19.60 4.10 10.99
N SER A 215 18.77 3.74 11.97
CA SER A 215 17.49 3.04 11.69
C SER A 215 16.74 3.80 10.59
N ALA A 216 16.38 3.12 9.49
CA ALA A 216 15.78 3.78 8.33
C ALA A 216 14.47 4.48 8.73
N SER A 217 14.33 5.77 8.38
CA SER A 217 13.07 6.49 8.52
C SER A 217 11.99 5.87 7.61
N PHE A 218 10.72 6.00 7.96
CA PHE A 218 9.61 5.50 7.12
C PHE A 218 9.70 6.02 5.67
N SER A 219 10.05 7.29 5.49
CA SER A 219 10.23 7.88 4.16
C SER A 219 11.35 7.22 3.35
N LYS A 220 12.46 6.84 4.01
CA LYS A 220 13.55 6.11 3.37
C LYS A 220 13.13 4.69 3.00
N LEU A 221 12.41 3.99 3.88
CA LEU A 221 11.85 2.66 3.59
C LEU A 221 10.94 2.69 2.35
N CYS A 222 10.16 3.76 2.19
CA CYS A 222 9.34 3.97 1.01
C CYS A 222 10.17 4.16 -0.26
N GLY A 223 11.26 4.93 -0.21
CA GLY A 223 12.20 5.08 -1.34
C GLY A 223 12.86 3.75 -1.73
N GLU A 224 13.40 3.02 -0.75
CA GLU A 224 14.01 1.70 -0.96
C GLU A 224 12.99 0.68 -1.49
N CYS A 225 11.74 0.77 -1.06
CA CYS A 225 10.66 -0.04 -1.63
C CYS A 225 10.43 0.26 -3.11
N ALA A 226 10.43 1.54 -3.51
CA ALA A 226 10.31 1.90 -4.91
C ALA A 226 11.48 1.34 -5.74
N ASP A 227 12.71 1.38 -5.22
CA ASP A 227 13.89 0.79 -5.87
C ASP A 227 13.76 -0.74 -6.06
N ILE A 228 13.24 -1.44 -5.05
CA ILE A 228 12.94 -2.89 -5.16
C ILE A 228 11.90 -3.14 -6.25
N MET A 229 10.82 -2.38 -6.27
CA MET A 229 9.76 -2.54 -7.30
C MET A 229 10.29 -2.24 -8.71
N GLN A 230 11.22 -1.29 -8.86
CA GLN A 230 11.84 -0.99 -10.16
C GLN A 230 12.79 -2.11 -10.62
N SER A 231 13.51 -2.73 -9.69
CA SER A 231 14.46 -3.83 -10.00
C SER A 231 13.79 -5.19 -10.17
N LYS A 232 12.62 -5.42 -9.55
CA LYS A 232 11.87 -6.68 -9.63
C LYS A 232 10.50 -6.47 -10.27
N PRO A 233 10.39 -6.51 -11.61
CA PRO A 233 9.18 -6.14 -12.34
C PRO A 233 7.97 -7.07 -12.08
N ASN A 234 8.19 -8.27 -11.52
CA ASN A 234 7.15 -9.24 -11.17
C ASN A 234 6.48 -9.00 -9.80
N ILE A 235 7.02 -8.10 -8.98
CA ILE A 235 6.41 -7.70 -7.71
C ILE A 235 5.16 -6.85 -8.01
N GLN A 236 3.99 -7.43 -7.75
CA GLN A 236 2.69 -6.77 -7.90
C GLN A 236 2.19 -6.18 -6.60
N PHE A 237 2.46 -6.84 -5.47
CA PHE A 237 1.92 -6.49 -4.16
C PHE A 237 3.02 -6.07 -3.19
N VAL A 238 2.79 -4.99 -2.46
CA VAL A 238 3.70 -4.50 -1.43
C VAL A 238 2.94 -4.19 -0.16
N MET A 239 3.53 -4.54 0.99
CA MET A 239 3.10 -4.06 2.30
C MET A 239 4.21 -3.24 2.94
N ILE A 240 3.87 -2.08 3.52
CA ILE A 240 4.80 -1.25 4.29
C ILE A 240 4.15 -0.92 5.63
N GLU A 241 4.88 -1.10 6.72
CA GLU A 241 4.39 -0.75 8.06
C GLU A 241 4.84 0.66 8.45
N SER A 242 3.88 1.45 8.95
CA SER A 242 4.11 2.77 9.52
C SER A 242 3.69 2.76 10.98
N GLY A 243 4.59 3.12 11.90
CA GLY A 243 4.32 3.12 13.33
C GLY A 243 4.20 4.53 13.93
N GLY A 244 3.78 4.59 15.20
CA GLY A 244 3.73 5.83 15.98
C GLY A 244 2.38 6.54 16.01
N TRP A 245 1.33 5.90 15.48
CA TRP A 245 -0.02 6.45 15.36
C TRP A 245 -0.83 6.43 16.67
N ASP A 246 -0.39 5.67 17.68
CA ASP A 246 -1.07 5.55 18.98
C ASP A 246 -0.84 6.78 19.89
N THR A 247 -1.55 7.87 19.57
CA THR A 247 -1.37 9.19 20.17
C THR A 247 -2.31 9.46 21.35
N HIS A 248 -2.06 8.81 22.49
CA HIS A 248 -2.85 9.07 23.72
C HIS A 248 -2.55 10.42 24.39
N LYS A 249 -1.41 11.03 24.09
CA LYS A 249 -0.92 12.27 24.70
C LYS A 249 -0.15 13.12 23.70
N ALA A 250 -0.09 14.43 23.94
CA ALA A 250 0.66 15.38 23.10
C ALA A 250 0.39 15.18 21.60
N GLN A 251 -0.90 14.99 21.27
CA GLN A 251 -1.29 14.41 19.99
C GLN A 251 -0.97 15.35 18.82
N ASN A 252 -1.20 16.67 18.91
CA ASN A 252 -0.95 17.58 17.78
C ASN A 252 0.49 17.47 17.27
N ALA A 253 1.48 17.53 18.17
CA ALA A 253 2.89 17.42 17.81
C ALA A 253 3.25 16.02 17.29
N ARG A 254 2.77 14.96 17.94
CA ARG A 254 3.08 13.58 17.54
C ARG A 254 2.45 13.22 16.21
N LEU A 255 1.19 13.58 16.02
CA LEU A 255 0.40 13.31 14.82
C LEU A 255 0.95 14.11 13.63
N SER A 256 1.24 15.41 13.81
CA SER A 256 1.90 16.22 12.76
C SER A 256 3.19 15.58 12.27
N ARG A 257 4.02 15.09 13.19
CA ARG A 257 5.28 14.42 12.85
C ARG A 257 5.08 13.13 12.06
N VAL A 258 4.19 12.24 12.49
CA VAL A 258 3.96 10.96 11.78
C VAL A 258 3.20 11.15 10.47
N LEU A 259 2.33 12.16 10.37
CA LEU A 259 1.69 12.57 9.12
C LEU A 259 2.71 13.13 8.13
N GLY A 260 3.64 13.99 8.57
CA GLY A 260 4.73 14.45 7.71
C GLY A 260 5.64 13.32 7.23
N GLN A 261 5.90 12.32 8.07
CA GLN A 261 6.63 11.11 7.66
C GLN A 261 5.87 10.29 6.62
N LEU A 262 4.55 10.13 6.79
CA LEU A 262 3.69 9.47 5.81
C LEU A 262 3.72 10.23 4.48
N ASP A 263 3.57 11.56 4.53
CA ASP A 263 3.59 12.46 3.38
C ASP A 263 4.88 12.33 2.57
N ASP A 264 6.02 12.45 3.25
CA ASP A 264 7.35 12.26 2.67
C ASP A 264 7.50 10.86 2.07
N GLY A 265 7.00 9.82 2.74
CA GLY A 265 7.07 8.45 2.25
C GLY A 265 6.28 8.23 0.96
N ILE A 266 5.05 8.75 0.87
CA ILE A 266 4.26 8.70 -0.36
C ILE A 266 4.96 9.48 -1.48
N ALA A 267 5.56 10.63 -1.16
CA ALA A 267 6.35 11.39 -2.13
C ALA A 267 7.58 10.60 -2.64
N GLN A 268 8.30 9.89 -1.76
CA GLN A 268 9.41 9.01 -2.18
C GLN A 268 8.94 7.84 -3.05
N LEU A 269 7.79 7.22 -2.75
CA LEU A 269 7.21 6.18 -3.61
C LEU A 269 6.93 6.72 -5.02
N LYS A 270 6.23 7.84 -5.12
CA LYS A 270 5.91 8.48 -6.41
C LYS A 270 7.18 8.83 -7.18
N LYS A 271 8.18 9.41 -6.51
CA LYS A 271 9.46 9.78 -7.11
C LYS A 271 10.23 8.54 -7.62
N GLY A 272 10.39 7.51 -6.80
CA GLY A 272 11.17 6.31 -7.14
C GLY A 272 10.53 5.45 -8.22
N LEU A 273 9.19 5.33 -8.20
CA LEU A 273 8.45 4.60 -9.25
C LEU A 273 8.44 5.33 -10.59
N GLY A 274 8.51 6.67 -10.57
CA GLY A 274 8.55 7.49 -11.77
C GLY A 274 7.38 7.18 -12.72
N LYS A 275 7.69 6.71 -13.93
CA LYS A 275 6.67 6.36 -14.94
C LYS A 275 5.72 5.23 -14.52
N ASP A 276 6.12 4.39 -13.56
CA ASP A 276 5.31 3.25 -13.09
C ASP A 276 4.27 3.69 -12.05
N TRP A 277 4.37 4.92 -11.52
CA TRP A 277 3.37 5.50 -10.62
C TRP A 277 1.96 5.50 -11.23
N LYS A 278 1.84 5.74 -12.54
CA LYS A 278 0.55 5.72 -13.28
C LYS A 278 -0.17 4.38 -13.20
N ASN A 279 0.57 3.29 -12.97
CA ASN A 279 0.06 1.93 -12.86
C ASN A 279 0.10 1.42 -11.41
N THR A 280 0.26 2.31 -10.42
CA THR A 280 0.38 1.93 -9.01
C THR A 280 -0.81 2.47 -8.22
N LEU A 281 -1.43 1.60 -7.43
CA LEU A 281 -2.40 1.93 -6.40
C LEU A 281 -1.71 1.89 -5.03
N VAL A 282 -1.90 2.92 -4.22
CA VAL A 282 -1.44 3.00 -2.84
C VAL A 282 -2.66 3.08 -1.92
N LEU A 283 -2.78 2.13 -0.99
CA LEU A 283 -3.80 2.08 0.03
C LEU A 283 -3.18 2.42 1.37
N VAL A 284 -3.75 3.36 2.12
CA VAL A 284 -3.25 3.75 3.44
C VAL A 284 -4.37 3.56 4.45
N THR A 285 -4.19 2.66 5.41
CA THR A 285 -5.24 2.28 6.37
C THR A 285 -4.68 2.07 7.77
N SER A 286 -5.56 2.14 8.76
CA SER A 286 -5.28 1.78 10.15
C SER A 286 -6.33 0.81 10.67
N GLU A 287 -6.02 0.06 11.74
CA GLU A 287 -6.84 -1.02 12.28
C GLU A 287 -8.21 -0.56 12.79
N PHE A 288 -8.27 0.64 13.37
CA PHE A 288 -9.47 1.32 13.87
C PHE A 288 -9.17 2.82 14.08
N GLY A 289 -10.15 3.58 14.57
CA GLY A 289 -10.04 5.02 14.78
C GLY A 289 -9.74 5.45 16.21
N ARG A 290 -9.97 6.73 16.48
CA ARG A 290 -9.83 7.35 17.82
C ARG A 290 -11.15 7.88 18.34
N THR A 291 -11.22 8.15 19.64
CA THR A 291 -12.41 8.76 20.25
C THR A 291 -12.74 10.11 19.65
N VAL A 292 -14.03 10.46 19.61
CA VAL A 292 -14.44 11.79 19.14
C VAL A 292 -14.02 12.86 20.12
N ARG A 293 -14.21 12.63 21.42
CA ARG A 293 -13.78 13.57 22.46
C ARG A 293 -12.30 13.40 22.72
N GLN A 294 -11.58 14.52 22.90
CA GLN A 294 -10.24 14.50 23.43
C GLN A 294 -10.23 13.96 24.88
N ASN A 295 -9.15 13.31 25.28
CA ASN A 295 -8.94 12.87 26.66
C ASN A 295 -8.27 13.97 27.50
N GLY A 296 -8.12 13.72 28.81
CA GLY A 296 -7.52 14.69 29.74
C GLY A 296 -6.00 14.90 29.63
N THR A 297 -5.34 14.28 28.64
CA THR A 297 -3.87 14.32 28.47
C THR A 297 -3.41 14.95 27.15
N GLY A 298 -4.30 15.71 26.51
CA GLY A 298 -4.01 16.36 25.22
C GLY A 298 -3.84 15.35 24.08
N GLY A 299 -4.64 14.28 24.11
CA GLY A 299 -4.74 13.29 23.05
C GLY A 299 -6.14 12.72 22.95
N THR A 300 -6.26 11.53 22.35
CA THR A 300 -7.52 10.78 22.23
C THR A 300 -7.31 9.36 22.72
N ASP A 301 -8.36 8.59 22.94
CA ASP A 301 -8.24 7.15 23.24
C ASP A 301 -8.61 6.31 22.00
N HIS A 302 -8.54 4.98 22.12
CA HIS A 302 -8.99 4.06 21.06
C HIS A 302 -10.48 4.20 20.79
N GLY A 303 -10.84 4.33 19.50
CA GLY A 303 -12.21 4.44 19.02
C GLY A 303 -12.54 3.39 17.96
N THR A 304 -13.58 3.63 17.18
CA THR A 304 -14.13 2.64 16.23
C THR A 304 -13.87 3.03 14.77
N ALA A 305 -14.56 4.04 14.24
CA ALA A 305 -14.42 4.42 12.84
C ALA A 305 -13.17 5.28 12.60
N SER A 306 -12.45 4.95 11.53
CA SER A 306 -11.25 5.62 11.05
C SER A 306 -11.52 6.26 9.68
N SER A 307 -10.44 6.53 8.96
CA SER A 307 -10.42 6.96 7.56
C SER A 307 -9.33 6.22 6.81
N MET A 308 -9.39 6.25 5.48
CA MET A 308 -8.32 5.72 4.63
C MET A 308 -8.03 6.61 3.43
N PHE A 309 -6.82 6.48 2.91
CA PHE A 309 -6.44 7.06 1.61
C PHE A 309 -6.37 5.98 0.54
N ILE A 310 -6.86 6.34 -0.64
CA ILE A 310 -6.64 5.62 -1.88
C ILE A 310 -5.89 6.59 -2.78
N ALA A 311 -4.63 6.30 -3.09
CA ALA A 311 -3.78 7.13 -3.93
C ALA A 311 -3.25 6.34 -5.12
N GLY A 312 -2.72 7.02 -6.13
CA GLY A 312 -2.08 6.37 -7.27
C GLY A 312 -2.13 7.23 -8.52
N GLY A 313 -1.27 6.94 -9.49
CA GLY A 313 -1.18 7.75 -10.70
C GLY A 313 -2.31 7.49 -11.72
N SER A 314 -3.29 6.65 -11.39
CA SER A 314 -4.55 6.54 -12.15
C SER A 314 -5.56 7.56 -11.61
N HIS A 315 -6.37 8.16 -12.48
CA HIS A 315 -7.29 9.23 -12.11
C HIS A 315 -8.38 8.76 -11.12
N LEU A 316 -8.27 9.19 -9.86
CA LEU A 316 -9.18 8.91 -8.74
C LEU A 316 -10.24 10.02 -8.53
N GLY A 317 -10.10 11.14 -9.22
CA GLY A 317 -11.11 12.21 -9.23
C GLY A 317 -10.94 13.28 -8.15
N GLY A 318 -10.10 13.06 -7.13
CA GLY A 318 -9.86 14.04 -6.05
C GLY A 318 -11.15 14.32 -5.29
N SER A 319 -11.60 13.36 -4.50
CA SER A 319 -12.89 13.43 -3.79
C SER A 319 -12.82 12.80 -2.40
N VAL A 320 -13.74 13.21 -1.53
CA VAL A 320 -13.98 12.57 -0.23
C VAL A 320 -15.23 11.69 -0.34
N HIS A 321 -15.09 10.40 -0.06
CA HIS A 321 -16.18 9.43 -0.08
C HIS A 321 -16.52 8.94 1.33
N GLY A 322 -17.61 8.19 1.43
CA GLY A 322 -18.19 7.73 2.68
C GLY A 322 -19.35 8.63 3.11
N THR A 323 -20.09 8.18 4.11
CA THR A 323 -21.22 8.95 4.67
C THR A 323 -20.79 9.52 6.01
N TRP A 324 -20.95 10.82 6.21
CA TRP A 324 -20.66 11.44 7.50
C TRP A 324 -21.79 11.12 8.50
N PRO A 325 -21.48 10.54 9.67
CA PRO A 325 -22.52 10.23 10.65
C PRO A 325 -22.96 11.43 11.49
N GLY A 326 -22.13 12.48 11.61
CA GLY A 326 -22.32 13.58 12.57
C GLY A 326 -21.57 13.35 13.90
N LEU A 327 -21.42 14.40 14.71
CA LEU A 327 -20.80 14.35 16.05
C LEU A 327 -21.74 14.72 17.21
N SER A 328 -23.06 14.78 17.01
CA SER A 328 -24.01 14.87 18.11
C SER A 328 -24.00 13.59 18.94
N ASP A 329 -24.38 13.65 20.22
CA ASP A 329 -24.36 12.48 21.10
C ASP A 329 -25.18 11.29 20.58
N ASP A 330 -26.27 11.55 19.85
CA ASP A 330 -27.11 10.51 19.23
C ASP A 330 -26.52 9.94 17.93
N ALA A 331 -25.60 10.67 17.28
CA ALA A 331 -24.90 10.22 16.08
C ALA A 331 -23.67 9.36 16.42
N LEU A 332 -23.14 9.47 17.64
CA LEU A 332 -21.95 8.75 18.06
C LEU A 332 -22.22 7.28 18.33
N PHE A 333 -21.29 6.42 17.91
CA PHE A 333 -21.31 5.01 18.30
C PHE A 333 -20.98 4.89 19.79
N GLU A 334 -21.85 4.22 20.53
CA GLU A 334 -21.76 4.10 22.00
C GLU A 334 -21.63 5.47 22.71
N LYS A 335 -22.16 6.54 22.11
CA LYS A 335 -22.04 7.94 22.60
C LYS A 335 -20.59 8.43 22.77
N ARG A 336 -19.62 7.78 22.13
CA ARG A 336 -18.18 8.00 22.36
C ARG A 336 -17.36 8.08 21.09
N ASP A 337 -17.60 7.16 20.16
CA ASP A 337 -16.76 6.95 18.99
C ASP A 337 -17.46 7.49 17.73
N LEU A 338 -16.69 7.82 16.70
CA LEU A 338 -17.26 8.14 15.40
C LEU A 338 -17.99 6.90 14.89
N ALA A 339 -19.25 7.05 14.50
CA ALA A 339 -20.01 5.91 14.02
C ALA A 339 -19.50 5.43 12.66
N PRO A 340 -19.22 4.13 12.49
CA PRO A 340 -18.82 3.59 11.20
C PRO A 340 -20.01 3.58 10.25
N THR A 341 -19.83 4.12 9.05
CA THR A 341 -20.86 4.14 8.00
C THR A 341 -20.52 3.23 6.83
N THR A 342 -19.23 2.91 6.65
CA THR A 342 -18.75 2.01 5.60
C THR A 342 -17.66 1.07 6.11
N ASN A 343 -17.37 0.02 5.35
CA ASN A 343 -16.41 -1.01 5.70
C ASN A 343 -15.08 -0.82 4.95
N THR A 344 -13.97 -0.87 5.68
CA THR A 344 -12.61 -0.68 5.14
C THR A 344 -12.27 -1.71 4.06
N PHE A 345 -12.59 -2.99 4.27
CA PHE A 345 -12.28 -4.05 3.30
C PHE A 345 -13.13 -3.95 2.04
N SER A 346 -14.38 -3.51 2.16
CA SER A 346 -15.24 -3.26 1.00
C SER A 346 -14.67 -2.14 0.11
N TRP A 347 -14.08 -1.08 0.71
CA TRP A 347 -13.35 -0.06 -0.04
C TRP A 347 -12.05 -0.58 -0.67
N ILE A 348 -11.25 -1.36 0.06
CA ILE A 348 -10.04 -2.00 -0.48
C ILE A 348 -10.41 -2.91 -1.67
N SER A 349 -11.39 -3.79 -1.49
CA SER A 349 -11.94 -4.69 -2.51
C SER A 349 -12.38 -3.92 -3.76
N THR A 350 -13.10 -2.81 -3.58
CA THR A 350 -13.53 -1.91 -4.67
C THR A 350 -12.33 -1.34 -5.43
N ALA A 351 -11.35 -0.80 -4.70
CA ALA A 351 -10.17 -0.17 -5.28
C ALA A 351 -9.32 -1.18 -6.06
N ILE A 352 -8.99 -2.33 -5.47
CA ILE A 352 -8.15 -3.33 -6.15
C ILE A 352 -8.88 -3.98 -7.32
N LYS A 353 -10.20 -4.19 -7.22
CA LYS A 353 -11.00 -4.77 -8.31
C LYS A 353 -10.96 -3.86 -9.53
N GLN A 354 -11.19 -2.56 -9.35
CA GLN A 354 -11.17 -1.60 -10.45
C GLN A 354 -9.75 -1.36 -10.97
N HIS A 355 -8.78 -1.18 -10.08
CA HIS A 355 -7.40 -0.94 -10.47
C HIS A 355 -6.85 -2.14 -11.25
N LEU A 356 -6.91 -3.35 -10.71
CA LEU A 356 -6.32 -4.54 -11.34
C LEU A 356 -7.20 -5.15 -12.44
N GLY A 357 -8.48 -4.74 -12.55
CA GLY A 357 -9.42 -5.30 -13.50
C GLY A 357 -9.89 -6.70 -13.10
N LEU A 358 -10.09 -6.94 -11.80
CA LEU A 358 -10.49 -8.25 -11.28
C LEU A 358 -11.93 -8.60 -11.67
N THR A 359 -12.15 -9.87 -11.97
CA THR A 359 -13.51 -10.43 -12.01
C THR A 359 -14.14 -10.44 -10.61
N LEU A 360 -15.47 -10.55 -10.55
CA LEU A 360 -16.17 -10.67 -9.27
C LEU A 360 -15.72 -11.91 -8.47
N SER A 361 -15.44 -13.01 -9.15
CA SER A 361 -14.95 -14.24 -8.49
C SER A 361 -13.57 -14.04 -7.88
N GLN A 362 -12.65 -13.37 -8.57
CA GLN A 362 -11.34 -13.03 -8.03
C GLN A 362 -11.43 -12.08 -6.84
N ALA A 363 -12.27 -11.03 -6.92
CA ALA A 363 -12.48 -10.12 -5.79
C ALA A 363 -13.03 -10.86 -4.55
N ARG A 364 -13.97 -11.80 -4.74
CA ARG A 364 -14.50 -12.66 -3.67
C ARG A 364 -13.50 -13.67 -3.12
N ALA A 365 -12.56 -14.16 -3.93
CA ALA A 365 -11.49 -15.04 -3.45
C ALA A 365 -10.54 -14.29 -2.48
N ILE A 366 -10.34 -12.99 -2.71
CA ILE A 366 -9.50 -12.14 -1.85
C ILE A 366 -10.28 -11.67 -0.60
N PHE A 367 -11.51 -11.20 -0.79
CA PHE A 367 -12.39 -10.67 0.26
C PHE A 367 -13.76 -11.40 0.24
N PRO A 368 -13.85 -12.61 0.81
CA PRO A 368 -15.07 -13.42 0.72
C PRO A 368 -16.26 -12.81 1.47
N ASP A 369 -15.98 -12.12 2.58
CA ASP A 369 -17.01 -11.56 3.47
C ASP A 369 -17.34 -10.09 3.18
N HIS A 370 -16.58 -9.45 2.28
CA HIS A 370 -16.60 -8.00 2.08
C HIS A 370 -16.80 -7.65 0.59
N PRO A 371 -18.05 -7.60 0.12
CA PRO A 371 -18.33 -7.30 -1.28
C PRO A 371 -17.88 -5.88 -1.64
N SER A 372 -17.43 -5.70 -2.88
CA SER A 372 -17.10 -4.36 -3.40
C SER A 372 -18.35 -3.47 -3.46
N TYR A 373 -18.18 -2.18 -3.23
CA TYR A 373 -19.21 -1.17 -3.45
C TYR A 373 -19.50 -0.99 -4.93
N ASP A 374 -20.76 -0.67 -5.23
CA ASP A 374 -21.21 -0.29 -6.57
C ASP A 374 -20.98 1.21 -6.78
N CYS A 375 -19.72 1.59 -6.97
CA CYS A 375 -19.32 2.95 -7.26
C CYS A 375 -18.07 2.95 -8.15
N GLU A 376 -17.81 4.03 -8.88
CA GLU A 376 -16.60 4.20 -9.68
C GLU A 376 -15.58 5.05 -8.91
N LEU A 377 -14.45 4.44 -8.53
CA LEU A 377 -13.34 5.13 -7.87
C LEU A 377 -12.37 5.74 -8.89
N PHE A 378 -12.15 5.05 -10.00
CA PHE A 378 -11.23 5.50 -11.06
C PHE A 378 -12.04 6.04 -12.23
N LYS A 379 -11.90 7.34 -12.52
CA LYS A 379 -12.57 7.94 -13.67
C LYS A 379 -11.79 7.61 -14.94
N ARG A 380 -12.51 7.37 -16.04
CA ARG A 380 -11.90 7.30 -17.37
C ARG A 380 -11.48 8.73 -17.77
N GLU A 381 -10.23 8.87 -18.20
CA GLU A 381 -9.73 10.11 -18.81
C GLU A 381 -10.40 10.41 -20.14
#